data_AF-A0A1A2ZAD2-F1
#
_entry.id   AF-A0A1A2ZAD2-F1
#
_cell.length_a   1.000
_cell.length_b   1.000
_cell.length_c   1.000
_cell.angle_alpha   90.00
_cell.angle_beta   90.00
_cell.angle_gamma   90.00
#
_symmetry.space_group_name_H-M   'P 1'
#
loop_
_entity.id
_entity.type
_entity.pdbx_description
1 polymer ?
#
loop_
_entity_poly.entity_id
_entity_poly.type
_entity_poly.pdbx_seq_one_letter_code
_entity_poly.pdbx_strand_id
1 'polypeptide(L)'
;MPTSVPGPPASQPAPIPVDQVDYDQTSNAAGPEATRDYIDQALDKLGITDLAARQRWMDGYTTMTLRESSYDPNAVNDWDVNSQPPNSTHHASDGYGNGCSRGLAQCVPGTFAQYHQPGTSNNIYDPVANIAASMNYVMERYGVHRDGSNLAAEVPQANVEADPQGY
;
A
#
# COMPACT_ATOMS: atom_id res chain seq x y z
N MET A 1 -16.66 27.68 23.19
CA MET A 1 -16.75 26.68 22.10
C MET A 1 -15.38 26.62 21.44
N PRO A 2 -14.61 25.54 21.53
CA PRO A 2 -13.40 25.42 20.72
C PRO A 2 -13.83 25.17 19.26
N THR A 3 -13.43 26.08 18.37
CA THR A 3 -13.59 25.92 16.93
C THR A 3 -12.53 24.93 16.44
N SER A 4 -12.94 23.72 16.05
CA SER A 4 -12.08 22.81 15.29
C SER A 4 -11.69 23.50 13.99
N VAL A 5 -10.41 23.74 13.81
CA VAL A 5 -9.84 24.15 12.52
C VAL A 5 -9.88 22.91 11.62
N PRO A 6 -10.43 22.98 10.40
CA PRO A 6 -10.33 21.89 9.44
C PRO A 6 -8.85 21.57 9.20
N GLY A 7 -8.48 20.29 9.27
CA GLY A 7 -7.15 19.85 8.85
C GLY A 7 -6.88 20.25 7.39
N PRO A 8 -5.60 20.29 6.95
CA PRO A 8 -5.28 20.56 5.56
C PRO A 8 -6.03 19.58 4.65
N PRO A 9 -6.46 20.01 3.45
CA PRO A 9 -7.12 19.12 2.51
C PRO A 9 -6.21 17.91 2.23
N ALA A 10 -6.80 16.72 2.25
CA ALA A 10 -6.15 15.49 1.84
C ALA A 10 -5.48 15.70 0.47
N SER A 11 -4.18 15.48 0.38
CA SER A 11 -3.49 15.57 -0.91
C SER A 11 -3.93 14.38 -1.76
N GLN A 12 -4.48 14.67 -2.94
CA GLN A 12 -4.77 13.67 -3.95
C GLN A 12 -3.49 12.90 -4.34
N PRO A 13 -3.62 11.66 -4.85
CA PRO A 13 -2.47 10.95 -5.40
C PRO A 13 -1.74 11.83 -6.43
N ALA A 14 -0.40 11.82 -6.40
CA ALA A 14 0.42 12.50 -7.40
C ALA A 14 1.34 11.46 -8.04
N PRO A 15 1.05 11.04 -9.28
CA PRO A 15 1.89 10.06 -9.98
C PRO A 15 3.34 10.52 -10.07
N ILE A 16 4.26 9.59 -9.85
CA ILE A 16 5.69 9.75 -10.16
C ILE A 16 6.05 8.94 -11.41
N PRO A 17 7.10 9.32 -12.17
CA PRO A 17 7.64 8.46 -13.22
C PRO A 17 8.13 7.13 -12.66
N VAL A 18 7.90 6.02 -13.37
CA VAL A 18 8.30 4.68 -12.92
C VAL A 18 9.83 4.56 -12.74
N ASP A 19 10.62 5.30 -13.50
CA ASP A 19 12.08 5.37 -13.34
C ASP A 19 12.54 6.08 -12.05
N GLN A 20 11.63 6.78 -11.35
CA GLN A 20 11.90 7.40 -10.04
C GLN A 20 11.50 6.52 -8.86
N VAL A 21 10.98 5.31 -9.11
CA VAL A 21 10.73 4.33 -8.05
C VAL A 21 12.08 3.78 -7.57
N ASP A 22 12.28 3.86 -6.26
CA ASP A 22 13.45 3.30 -5.58
C ASP A 22 13.15 1.90 -5.04
N TYR A 23 14.17 1.04 -4.99
CA TYR A 23 14.05 -0.37 -4.66
C TYR A 23 15.04 -0.79 -3.55
N ASP A 24 15.48 0.15 -2.71
CA ASP A 24 16.35 -0.19 -1.59
C ASP A 24 15.55 -0.91 -0.48
N GLN A 25 15.86 -2.17 -0.23
CA GLN A 25 15.29 -2.89 0.91
C GLN A 25 15.61 -2.16 2.22
N THR A 26 14.64 -2.13 3.12
CA THR A 26 14.71 -1.30 4.32
C THR A 26 15.04 -2.16 5.55
N SER A 27 15.51 -1.52 6.63
CA SER A 27 15.61 -2.16 7.96
C SER A 27 14.37 -1.92 8.83
N ASN A 28 13.23 -1.62 8.20
CA ASN A 28 11.98 -1.36 8.90
C ASN A 28 11.51 -2.62 9.63
N ALA A 29 10.90 -2.43 10.81
CA ALA A 29 10.39 -3.53 11.60
C ALA A 29 9.25 -4.26 10.87
N ALA A 30 9.29 -5.59 10.88
CA ALA A 30 8.23 -6.46 10.40
C ALA A 30 7.28 -6.86 11.55
N GLY A 31 6.15 -7.44 11.18
CA GLY A 31 5.17 -7.97 12.14
C GLY A 31 3.96 -7.05 12.36
N PRO A 32 2.96 -7.55 13.11
CA PRO A 32 1.64 -6.92 13.19
C PRO A 32 1.67 -5.56 13.88
N GLU A 33 2.47 -5.39 14.94
CA GLU A 33 2.53 -4.12 15.69
C GLU A 33 3.13 -2.99 14.85
N ALA A 34 4.27 -3.25 14.19
CA ALA A 34 4.90 -2.30 13.29
C ALA A 34 3.99 -1.97 12.10
N THR A 35 3.31 -2.97 11.54
CA THR A 35 2.38 -2.78 10.43
C THR A 35 1.23 -1.84 10.79
N ARG A 36 0.65 -1.98 12.00
CA ARG A 36 -0.41 -1.07 12.46
C ARG A 36 0.09 0.37 12.57
N ASP A 37 1.31 0.58 13.03
CA ASP A 37 1.92 1.92 13.08
C ASP A 37 2.08 2.51 11.67
N TYR A 38 2.57 1.73 10.69
CA TYR A 38 2.68 2.20 9.31
C TYR A 38 1.33 2.49 8.66
N ILE A 39 0.29 1.70 8.96
CA ILE A 39 -1.07 1.97 8.49
C ILE A 39 -1.55 3.31 9.05
N ASP A 40 -1.34 3.56 10.34
CA ASP A 40 -1.75 4.82 10.98
C ASP A 40 -1.03 6.03 10.36
N GLN A 41 0.27 5.91 10.11
CA GLN A 41 1.06 6.91 9.40
C GLN A 41 0.58 7.13 7.95
N ALA A 42 0.23 6.08 7.22
CA ALA A 42 -0.33 6.20 5.88
C ALA A 42 -1.68 6.93 5.88
N LEU A 43 -2.53 6.64 6.88
CA LEU A 43 -3.80 7.34 7.07
C LEU A 43 -3.60 8.83 7.38
N ASP A 44 -2.55 9.20 8.12
CA ASP A 44 -2.17 10.60 8.32
C ASP A 44 -1.73 11.28 7.02
N LYS A 45 -0.92 10.60 6.20
CA LYS A 45 -0.47 11.11 4.89
C LYS A 45 -1.63 11.29 3.92
N LEU A 46 -2.63 10.41 4.01
CA LEU A 46 -3.86 10.51 3.26
C LEU A 46 -4.80 11.58 3.85
N GLY A 47 -4.62 12.03 5.09
CA GLY A 47 -5.53 12.97 5.76
C GLY A 47 -6.86 12.33 6.20
N ILE A 48 -6.87 11.04 6.52
CA ILE A 48 -8.05 10.33 7.06
C ILE A 48 -8.03 10.47 8.58
N THR A 49 -8.79 11.44 9.11
CA THR A 49 -8.81 11.76 10.54
C THR A 49 -10.02 11.21 11.30
N ASP A 50 -11.08 10.81 10.59
CA ASP A 50 -12.26 10.21 11.22
C ASP A 50 -11.91 8.86 11.86
N LEU A 51 -12.23 8.70 13.15
CA LEU A 51 -11.82 7.53 13.92
C LEU A 51 -12.46 6.23 13.42
N ALA A 52 -13.72 6.28 12.97
CA ALA A 52 -14.40 5.10 12.45
C ALA A 52 -13.80 4.67 11.09
N ALA A 53 -13.48 5.63 10.23
CA ALA A 53 -12.78 5.38 8.99
C ALA A 53 -11.40 4.77 9.24
N ARG A 54 -10.60 5.37 10.13
CA ARG A 54 -9.27 4.84 10.50
C ARG A 54 -9.35 3.40 11.00
N GLN A 55 -10.33 3.10 11.85
CA GLN A 55 -10.53 1.74 12.37
C GLN A 55 -10.81 0.73 11.24
N ARG A 56 -11.69 1.07 10.28
CA ARG A 56 -12.01 0.18 9.15
C ARG A 56 -10.81 -0.08 8.25
N TRP A 57 -10.06 0.97 7.93
CA TRP A 57 -8.81 0.83 7.16
C TRP A 57 -7.77 0.01 7.93
N MET A 58 -7.63 0.25 9.24
CA MET A 58 -6.73 -0.50 10.12
C MET A 58 -7.03 -2.00 10.11
N ASP A 59 -8.29 -2.37 10.30
CA ASP A 59 -8.70 -3.76 10.33
C ASP A 59 -8.47 -4.43 8.97
N GLY A 60 -8.91 -3.78 7.89
CA GLY A 60 -8.77 -4.33 6.53
C GLY A 60 -7.31 -4.46 6.08
N TYR A 61 -6.49 -3.44 6.29
CA TYR A 61 -5.08 -3.48 5.87
C TYR A 61 -4.21 -4.35 6.78
N THR A 62 -4.54 -4.51 8.06
CA THR A 62 -3.86 -5.52 8.90
C THR A 62 -4.10 -6.92 8.33
N THR A 63 -5.33 -7.26 7.96
CA THR A 63 -5.63 -8.57 7.35
C THR A 63 -4.99 -8.72 5.97
N MET A 64 -5.06 -7.70 5.13
CA MET A 64 -4.47 -7.75 3.79
C MET A 64 -2.96 -7.95 3.86
N THR A 65 -2.24 -7.14 4.64
CA THR A 65 -0.78 -7.23 4.76
C THR A 65 -0.31 -8.55 5.36
N LEU A 66 -1.08 -9.17 6.27
CA LEU A 66 -0.81 -10.54 6.72
C LEU A 66 -0.80 -11.53 5.54
N ARG A 67 -1.81 -11.47 4.68
CA ARG A 67 -1.99 -12.39 3.56
C ARG A 67 -0.97 -12.16 2.46
N GLU A 68 -0.70 -10.90 2.15
CA GLU A 68 0.14 -10.50 1.03
C GLU A 68 1.63 -10.65 1.31
N SER A 69 2.07 -10.37 2.54
CA SER A 69 3.50 -10.27 2.86
C SER A 69 3.90 -10.92 4.17
N SER A 70 2.97 -11.53 4.92
CA SER A 70 3.22 -11.96 6.31
C SER A 70 3.80 -10.83 7.17
N TYR A 71 3.40 -9.58 6.90
CA TYR A 71 3.89 -8.36 7.53
C TYR A 71 5.38 -8.03 7.29
N ASP A 72 5.99 -8.54 6.22
CA ASP A 72 7.37 -8.22 5.84
C ASP A 72 7.41 -7.01 4.87
N PRO A 73 7.98 -5.86 5.27
CA PRO A 73 8.15 -4.71 4.39
C PRO A 73 9.06 -4.96 3.19
N ASN A 74 9.89 -6.01 3.21
CA ASN A 74 10.79 -6.37 2.13
C ASN A 74 10.29 -7.55 1.28
N ALA A 75 9.05 -8.02 1.52
CA ALA A 75 8.46 -9.13 0.78
C ALA A 75 8.45 -8.85 -0.73
N VAL A 76 8.83 -9.84 -1.52
CA VAL A 76 8.76 -9.81 -2.98
C VAL A 76 8.07 -11.09 -3.45
N ASN A 77 7.07 -10.93 -4.32
CA ASN A 77 6.51 -12.06 -5.06
C ASN A 77 6.99 -12.01 -6.51
N ASP A 78 7.77 -13.03 -6.90
CA ASP A 78 8.45 -13.15 -8.18
C ASP A 78 7.92 -14.30 -9.05
N TRP A 79 6.83 -14.94 -8.62
CA TRP A 79 6.24 -16.12 -9.29
C TRP A 79 5.67 -15.83 -10.69
N ASP A 80 5.39 -14.56 -11.02
CA ASP A 80 4.76 -14.22 -12.30
C ASP A 80 5.73 -14.30 -13.49
N VAL A 81 5.35 -15.07 -14.50
CA VAL A 81 6.15 -15.31 -15.72
C VAL A 81 6.39 -14.04 -16.55
N ASN A 82 5.56 -13.00 -16.39
CA ASN A 82 5.78 -11.68 -17.01
C ASN A 82 6.88 -10.86 -16.33
N SER A 83 7.42 -11.33 -15.20
CA SER A 83 8.54 -10.70 -14.51
C SER A 83 9.91 -11.05 -15.12
N GLN A 84 9.94 -11.98 -16.07
CA GLN A 84 11.15 -12.41 -16.78
C GLN A 84 11.27 -11.76 -18.17
N PRO A 85 12.50 -11.53 -18.68
CA PRO A 85 12.71 -11.04 -20.04
C PRO A 85 12.05 -11.98 -21.08
N PRO A 86 11.53 -11.46 -22.21
CA PRO A 86 11.59 -10.08 -22.69
C PRO A 86 10.48 -9.14 -22.17
N ASN A 87 9.64 -9.60 -21.25
CA ASN A 87 8.40 -8.93 -20.82
C ASN A 87 8.68 -7.90 -19.71
N SER A 88 9.82 -8.08 -19.05
CA SER A 88 10.39 -7.22 -18.01
C SER A 88 11.70 -6.65 -18.52
N THR A 89 11.93 -5.36 -18.25
CA THR A 89 13.17 -4.69 -18.64
C THR A 89 14.34 -4.99 -17.68
N HIS A 90 14.11 -5.71 -16.57
CA HIS A 90 15.11 -6.01 -15.53
C HIS A 90 15.89 -4.74 -15.11
N HIS A 91 15.19 -3.77 -14.51
CA HIS A 91 15.78 -2.48 -14.13
C HIS A 91 15.59 -2.09 -12.66
N ALA A 92 15.02 -2.96 -11.82
CA ALA A 92 14.99 -2.70 -10.38
C ALA A 92 16.34 -3.09 -9.75
N SER A 93 16.85 -2.25 -8.84
CA SER A 93 18.14 -2.46 -8.16
C SER A 93 18.11 -3.62 -7.17
N ASP A 94 16.92 -4.07 -6.75
CA ASP A 94 16.67 -5.23 -5.90
C ASP A 94 16.93 -6.59 -6.60
N GLY A 95 17.17 -6.59 -7.92
CA GLY A 95 17.41 -7.79 -8.72
C GLY A 95 16.15 -8.48 -9.25
N TYR A 96 14.96 -7.91 -9.04
CA TYR A 96 13.68 -8.46 -9.50
C TYR A 96 13.11 -7.71 -10.71
N GLY A 97 12.16 -8.32 -11.42
CA GLY A 97 11.49 -7.69 -12.55
C GLY A 97 10.59 -6.52 -12.12
N ASN A 98 10.34 -5.56 -13.02
CA ASN A 98 9.41 -4.44 -12.75
C ASN A 98 7.93 -4.87 -12.71
N GLY A 99 7.64 -6.15 -12.98
CA GLY A 99 6.34 -6.79 -12.80
C GLY A 99 6.13 -7.45 -11.42
N CYS A 100 7.19 -7.68 -10.64
CA CYS A 100 7.07 -8.29 -9.31
C CYS A 100 6.37 -7.35 -8.33
N SER A 101 5.50 -7.88 -7.47
CA SER A 101 4.94 -7.10 -6.37
C SER A 101 5.89 -7.05 -5.17
N ARG A 102 5.88 -5.92 -4.45
CA ARG A 102 6.80 -5.62 -3.36
C ARG A 102 6.10 -5.02 -2.15
N GLY A 103 6.71 -5.24 -0.98
CA GLY A 103 6.34 -4.61 0.28
C GLY A 103 5.06 -5.13 0.90
N LEU A 104 4.61 -4.44 1.96
CA LEU A 104 3.52 -4.91 2.82
C LEU A 104 2.22 -5.18 2.08
N ALA A 105 1.86 -4.30 1.15
CA ALA A 105 0.63 -4.37 0.37
C ALA A 105 0.86 -4.92 -1.06
N GLN A 106 2.03 -5.51 -1.32
CA GLN A 106 2.38 -6.16 -2.60
C GLN A 106 2.06 -5.29 -3.83
N CYS A 107 2.53 -4.04 -3.81
CA CYS A 107 2.39 -3.15 -4.97
C CYS A 107 3.38 -3.52 -6.07
N VAL A 108 2.92 -3.53 -7.32
CA VAL A 108 3.80 -3.55 -8.50
C VAL A 108 4.33 -2.12 -8.76
N PRO A 109 5.58 -1.93 -9.22
CA PRO A 109 6.17 -0.61 -9.45
C PRO A 109 5.34 0.37 -10.25
N GLY A 110 4.68 -0.08 -11.32
CA GLY A 110 3.78 0.77 -12.12
C GLY A 110 2.59 1.29 -11.30
N THR A 111 2.00 0.43 -10.47
CA THR A 111 0.92 0.82 -9.54
C THR A 111 1.44 1.77 -8.47
N PHE A 112 2.56 1.44 -7.83
CA PHE A 112 3.16 2.31 -6.81
C PHE A 112 3.43 3.72 -7.36
N ALA A 113 4.01 3.79 -8.55
CA ALA A 113 4.32 5.06 -9.21
C ALA A 113 3.05 5.85 -9.58
N GLN A 114 2.05 5.18 -10.15
CA GLN A 114 0.82 5.84 -10.58
C GLN A 114 -0.04 6.35 -9.42
N TYR A 115 -0.05 5.64 -8.29
CA TYR A 115 -0.89 5.96 -7.13
C TYR A 115 -0.10 6.55 -5.96
N HIS A 116 1.12 7.02 -6.22
CA HIS A 116 2.02 7.57 -5.22
C HIS A 116 1.36 8.68 -4.39
N GLN A 117 1.60 8.65 -3.07
CA GLN A 117 1.07 9.64 -2.14
C GLN A 117 2.09 10.76 -1.90
N PRO A 118 1.75 12.03 -2.18
CA PRO A 118 2.62 13.15 -1.87
C PRO A 118 3.07 13.16 -0.40
N GLY A 119 4.36 13.38 -0.18
CA GLY A 119 4.95 13.44 1.15
C GLY A 119 5.28 12.08 1.78
N THR A 120 5.23 10.99 1.02
CA THR A 120 5.86 9.70 1.34
C THR A 120 7.13 9.47 0.53
N SER A 121 7.89 8.43 0.86
CA SER A 121 9.09 8.03 0.12
C SER A 121 8.75 7.60 -1.32
N ASN A 122 9.72 7.69 -2.24
CA ASN A 122 9.65 7.06 -3.56
C ASN A 122 10.11 5.59 -3.55
N ASN A 123 10.56 5.09 -2.40
CA ASN A 123 10.98 3.71 -2.24
C ASN A 123 9.77 2.80 -2.03
N ILE A 124 9.62 1.78 -2.87
CA ILE A 124 8.50 0.85 -2.83
C ILE A 124 8.51 -0.08 -1.60
N TYR A 125 9.68 -0.26 -0.96
CA TYR A 125 9.85 -0.98 0.30
C TYR A 125 9.66 -0.10 1.54
N ASP A 126 9.43 1.21 1.37
CA ASP A 126 8.96 2.06 2.47
C ASP A 126 7.51 1.66 2.81
N PRO A 127 7.24 1.15 4.02
CA PRO A 127 5.95 0.57 4.34
C PRO A 127 4.82 1.60 4.29
N VAL A 128 5.09 2.85 4.67
CA VAL A 128 4.10 3.93 4.66
C VAL A 128 3.74 4.31 3.21
N ALA A 129 4.73 4.52 2.35
CA ALA A 129 4.50 4.81 0.93
C ALA A 129 3.78 3.65 0.22
N ASN A 130 4.18 2.41 0.49
CA ASN A 130 3.60 1.20 -0.10
C ASN A 130 2.11 1.06 0.26
N ILE A 131 1.76 1.23 1.55
CA ILE A 131 0.38 1.18 2.02
C ILE A 131 -0.43 2.36 1.45
N ALA A 132 0.11 3.59 1.48
CA ALA A 132 -0.60 4.75 0.98
C ALA A 132 -0.92 4.65 -0.52
N ALA A 133 0.04 4.18 -1.33
CA ALA A 133 -0.17 3.93 -2.75
C ALA A 133 -1.23 2.83 -3.00
N SER A 134 -1.20 1.76 -2.22
CA SER A 134 -2.23 0.71 -2.27
C SER A 134 -3.62 1.26 -1.93
N MET A 135 -3.76 2.08 -0.88
CA MET A 135 -5.03 2.70 -0.51
C MET A 135 -5.58 3.58 -1.64
N ASN A 136 -4.72 4.40 -2.25
CA ASN A 136 -5.08 5.20 -3.41
C ASN A 136 -5.54 4.33 -4.60
N TYR A 137 -4.82 3.24 -4.88
CA TYR A 137 -5.17 2.28 -5.91
C TYR A 137 -6.56 1.67 -5.68
N VAL A 138 -6.86 1.14 -4.49
CA VAL A 138 -8.17 0.50 -4.26
C VAL A 138 -9.32 1.50 -4.24
N MET A 139 -9.08 2.75 -3.81
CA MET A 139 -10.07 3.82 -3.90
C MET A 139 -10.41 4.16 -5.36
N GLU A 140 -9.42 4.29 -6.24
CA GLU A 140 -9.65 4.64 -7.64
C GLU A 140 -10.11 3.46 -8.49
N ARG A 141 -9.47 2.29 -8.33
CA ARG A 141 -9.67 1.13 -9.19
C ARG A 141 -10.93 0.35 -8.84
N TYR A 142 -11.21 0.19 -7.55
CA TYR A 142 -12.32 -0.63 -7.04
C TYR A 142 -13.43 0.21 -6.42
N GLY A 143 -13.29 1.54 -6.36
CA GLY A 143 -14.33 2.41 -5.79
C GLY A 143 -14.47 2.26 -4.27
N VAL A 144 -13.40 1.86 -3.58
CA VAL A 144 -13.40 1.86 -2.11
C VAL A 144 -13.64 3.28 -1.63
N HIS A 145 -14.61 3.45 -0.75
CA HIS A 145 -14.91 4.73 -0.15
C HIS A 145 -13.77 5.14 0.77
N ARG A 146 -13.52 6.45 0.79
CA ARG A 146 -12.51 7.05 1.64
C ARG A 146 -12.72 6.78 3.14
N ASP A 147 -13.96 6.56 3.58
CA ASP A 147 -14.27 6.18 4.95
C ASP A 147 -14.11 4.67 5.23
N GLY A 148 -13.65 3.88 4.25
CA GLY A 148 -13.38 2.45 4.35
C GLY A 148 -14.63 1.57 4.48
N SER A 149 -15.83 2.13 4.34
CA SER A 149 -17.10 1.44 4.62
C SER A 149 -17.36 0.20 3.76
N ASN A 150 -16.88 0.18 2.53
CA ASN A 150 -17.03 -0.92 1.59
C ASN A 150 -15.72 -1.68 1.32
N LEU A 151 -14.63 -1.41 2.05
CA LEU A 151 -13.31 -2.00 1.77
C LEU A 151 -13.35 -3.54 1.71
N ALA A 152 -13.98 -4.18 2.70
CA ALA A 152 -14.08 -5.64 2.74
C ALA A 152 -14.95 -6.25 1.62
N ALA A 153 -15.87 -5.46 1.06
CA ALA A 153 -16.71 -5.90 -0.05
C ALA A 153 -15.98 -5.81 -1.39
N GLU A 154 -15.22 -4.73 -1.61
CA GLU A 154 -14.52 -4.48 -2.87
C GLU A 154 -13.14 -5.15 -2.94
N VAL A 155 -12.52 -5.40 -1.78
CA VAL A 155 -11.17 -5.97 -1.67
C VAL A 155 -11.22 -7.23 -0.80
N PRO A 156 -11.42 -8.43 -1.41
CA PRO A 156 -11.54 -9.69 -0.66
C PRO A 156 -10.33 -10.00 0.24
N GLN A 157 -9.11 -9.63 -0.18
CA GLN A 157 -7.90 -9.79 0.63
C GLN A 157 -7.94 -8.96 1.93
N ALA A 158 -8.65 -7.83 1.93
CA ALA A 158 -8.85 -6.99 3.12
C ALA A 158 -10.07 -7.42 3.96
N ASN A 159 -10.84 -8.42 3.51
CA ASN A 159 -11.98 -8.92 4.27
C ASN A 159 -11.52 -9.85 5.40
N VAL A 160 -11.72 -9.42 6.65
CA VAL A 160 -11.41 -10.16 7.88
C VAL A 160 -12.20 -11.47 8.00
N GLU A 161 -13.41 -11.51 7.45
CA GLU A 161 -14.34 -12.64 7.53
C GLU A 161 -14.20 -13.61 6.36
N ALA A 162 -13.55 -13.21 5.27
CA ALA A 162 -13.27 -14.10 4.15
C ALA A 162 -12.20 -15.13 4.56
N ASP A 163 -12.39 -16.39 4.17
CA ASP A 163 -11.32 -17.39 4.24
C ASP A 163 -10.13 -16.92 3.38
N PRO A 164 -8.87 -17.08 3.81
CA PRO A 164 -7.73 -16.73 2.99
C PRO A 164 -7.79 -17.55 1.70
N GLN A 165 -8.21 -16.93 0.60
CA GLN A 165 -8.13 -17.55 -0.72
C GLN A 165 -6.65 -17.78 -1.03
N GLY A 166 -6.22 -19.02 -0.81
CA GLY A 166 -4.87 -19.47 -1.14
C GLY A 166 -4.62 -19.35 -2.64
N TYR A 167 -3.39 -18.93 -2.96
CA TYR A 167 -2.83 -19.02 -4.31
C TYR A 167 -2.71 -20.48 -4.77
#